data_AF-A0A2G6KYW6-F1
#
_entry.id   AF-A0A2G6KYW6-F1
#
_cell.length_a   1.000
_cell.length_b   1.000
_cell.length_c   1.000
_cell.angle_alpha   90.00
_cell.angle_beta   90.00
_cell.angle_gamma   90.00
#
_symmetry.space_group_name_H-M   'P 1'
#
loop_
_entity.id
_entity.type
_entity.pdbx_description
1 polymer ?
#
loop_
_entity_poly.entity_id
_entity_poly.type
_entity_poly.pdbx_seq_one_letter_code
_entity_poly.pdbx_strand_id
1 'polypeptide(L)'
;MTMTVGPRTLATRYTFGEEHNASVKYTVSGVVHTAPPVDISKGHICLAVDTGDLTEPPQKIESVELQVLGQVFHIGSLALFKINNPGDTGVSHLVYHSNGDADANRQLWLASYLMRENPGKTADLSYDKASLPKVPARGLYTEQARQERLAFVREQCDMQFEEVSKLGLDPTSLVSNIEALIGSVEIPVGIAGPLHIKGAEADGLFYAPMATSEGALVASATRGATAISRSGGATARVLDQRMLRVPVFVLNSSANAVLFSEWVTDHFKEIAEETRKYSNYANLVTLKAFVFGRSVHVHFVYKTGDAAGQNMTTTCTWRACQWILAAMNAFQGVEFENFMIEANLSNDKKVTYQSFLSGRGIRVLAEAQISDAVCQEILKVSAKQLVEAYNNFVVGSVAAGMVGININIANVIGAMFAATGQDIACTHESAIGQLHLELTDKGEVYATMMLPSLVVGTVGGGTNLPTQRECLELLGCAADYAVPLQQFSDYRRDCKTSRNSSNRQLYYY
;
A
#
# COMPACT_ATOMS: atom_id res chain seq x y z
N MET A 1 -9.89 -19.28 -25.83
CA MET A 1 -9.95 -19.91 -24.48
C MET A 1 -9.33 -18.94 -23.50
N THR A 2 -10.17 -18.34 -22.66
CA THR A 2 -9.80 -17.38 -21.62
C THR A 2 -9.05 -18.09 -20.49
N MET A 3 -7.75 -17.86 -20.36
CA MET A 3 -6.97 -18.33 -19.22
C MET A 3 -7.20 -17.40 -18.04
N THR A 4 -8.00 -17.85 -17.07
CA THR A 4 -8.12 -17.23 -15.76
C THR A 4 -6.87 -17.58 -14.95
N VAL A 5 -5.90 -16.67 -14.91
CA VAL A 5 -4.78 -16.74 -13.97
C VAL A 5 -5.29 -16.23 -12.62
N GLY A 6 -5.84 -17.15 -11.82
CA GLY A 6 -6.13 -16.90 -10.41
C GLY A 6 -4.84 -16.74 -9.59
N PRO A 7 -4.91 -16.10 -8.40
CA PRO A 7 -3.76 -15.85 -7.54
C PRO A 7 -3.07 -17.17 -7.16
N ARG A 8 -1.73 -17.20 -7.20
CA ARG A 8 -0.91 -18.37 -6.85
C ARG A 8 -1.00 -18.73 -5.36
N THR A 9 -2.11 -19.33 -4.96
CA THR A 9 -2.10 -20.35 -3.91
C THR A 9 -1.48 -21.61 -4.50
N LEU A 10 -0.54 -22.26 -3.80
CA LEU A 10 0.05 -23.56 -4.18
C LEU A 10 -1.04 -24.43 -4.83
N ALA A 11 -0.91 -24.73 -6.13
CA ALA A 11 -1.97 -25.41 -6.86
C ALA A 11 -2.32 -26.71 -6.13
N THR A 12 -3.58 -26.86 -5.71
CA THR A 12 -4.06 -28.04 -4.99
C THR A 12 -4.13 -29.26 -5.91
N ARG A 13 -4.18 -29.03 -7.23
CA ARG A 13 -4.20 -30.05 -8.29
C ARG A 13 -3.08 -29.80 -9.29
N TYR A 14 -2.52 -30.87 -9.84
CA TYR A 14 -1.47 -30.81 -10.84
C TYR A 14 -1.95 -31.47 -12.14
N THR A 15 -1.86 -30.76 -13.25
CA THR A 15 -2.32 -31.23 -14.57
C THR A 15 -1.25 -32.06 -15.24
N PHE A 16 -1.61 -33.19 -15.84
CA PHE A 16 -0.70 -33.98 -16.65
C PHE A 16 -0.49 -33.32 -18.02
N GLY A 17 0.76 -33.35 -18.48
CA GLY A 17 1.19 -32.93 -19.82
C GLY A 17 2.04 -34.00 -20.49
N GLU A 18 2.39 -33.82 -21.76
CA GLU A 18 3.09 -34.83 -22.57
C GLU A 18 4.44 -35.27 -21.96
N GLU A 19 5.18 -34.33 -21.37
CA GLU A 19 6.46 -34.59 -20.70
C GLU A 19 6.39 -35.56 -19.53
N HIS A 20 5.21 -35.73 -18.94
CA HIS A 20 5.00 -36.67 -17.84
C HIS A 20 4.94 -38.12 -18.33
N ASN A 21 4.70 -38.34 -19.64
CA ASN A 21 4.49 -39.65 -20.25
C ASN A 21 3.55 -40.53 -19.41
N ALA A 22 2.43 -39.92 -18.97
CA ALA A 22 1.56 -40.52 -17.99
C ALA A 22 0.47 -41.37 -18.65
N SER A 23 0.19 -42.53 -18.05
CA SER A 23 -0.90 -43.40 -18.46
C SER A 23 -1.54 -44.02 -17.23
N VAL A 24 -2.85 -44.26 -17.30
CA VAL A 24 -3.59 -44.91 -16.22
C VAL A 24 -4.26 -46.16 -16.74
N LYS A 25 -4.03 -47.28 -16.05
CA LYS A 25 -4.87 -48.47 -16.13
C LYS A 25 -5.73 -48.57 -14.88
N TYR A 26 -6.99 -48.93 -15.02
CA TYR A 26 -7.88 -49.10 -13.88
C TYR A 26 -8.80 -50.31 -14.08
N THR A 27 -9.17 -50.96 -12.98
CA THR A 27 -10.00 -52.17 -13.01
C THR A 27 -11.43 -51.87 -12.55
N VAL A 28 -12.41 -52.36 -13.31
CA VAL A 28 -13.83 -52.32 -12.97
C VAL A 28 -14.41 -53.71 -13.20
N SER A 29 -15.00 -54.33 -12.18
CA SER A 29 -15.64 -55.65 -12.29
C SER A 29 -14.70 -56.72 -12.88
N GLY A 30 -13.41 -56.67 -12.54
CA GLY A 30 -12.38 -57.58 -13.08
C GLY A 30 -11.90 -57.29 -14.52
N VAL A 31 -12.42 -56.25 -15.19
CA VAL A 31 -11.98 -55.83 -16.53
C VAL A 31 -11.01 -54.66 -16.41
N VAL A 32 -9.91 -54.69 -17.17
CA VAL A 32 -8.90 -53.64 -17.19
C VAL A 32 -9.21 -52.64 -18.31
N HIS A 33 -9.28 -51.37 -17.95
CA HIS A 33 -9.49 -50.24 -18.84
C HIS A 33 -8.26 -49.33 -18.82
N THR A 34 -8.09 -48.52 -19.86
CA THR A 34 -7.01 -47.52 -19.96
C THR A 34 -7.63 -46.15 -20.24
N ALA A 35 -7.15 -45.12 -19.56
CA ALA A 35 -7.57 -43.74 -19.80
C ALA A 35 -6.38 -42.77 -19.62
N PRO A 36 -6.33 -41.68 -20.40
CA PRO A 36 -5.40 -40.58 -20.14
C PRO A 36 -5.72 -39.91 -18.80
N PRO A 37 -4.72 -39.68 -17.93
CA PRO A 37 -4.92 -38.86 -16.74
C PRO A 37 -4.96 -37.36 -17.11
N VAL A 38 -5.81 -36.61 -16.43
CA VAL A 38 -6.03 -35.16 -16.65
C VAL A 38 -5.37 -34.35 -15.56
N ASP A 39 -5.72 -34.60 -14.29
CA ASP A 39 -5.12 -33.95 -13.13
C ASP A 39 -5.08 -34.89 -11.90
N ILE A 40 -4.23 -34.56 -10.92
CA ILE A 40 -4.05 -35.32 -9.68
C ILE A 40 -3.88 -34.39 -8.48
N SER A 41 -4.33 -34.85 -7.30
CA SER A 41 -3.97 -34.25 -6.00
C SER A 41 -3.79 -35.33 -4.93
N LYS A 42 -3.60 -34.92 -3.67
CA LYS A 42 -3.50 -35.81 -2.50
C LYS A 42 -4.63 -36.84 -2.40
N GLY A 43 -5.85 -36.51 -2.86
CA GLY A 43 -7.03 -37.36 -2.64
C GLY A 43 -7.81 -37.72 -3.89
N HIS A 44 -7.37 -37.27 -5.07
CA HIS A 44 -8.13 -37.49 -6.30
C HIS A 44 -7.23 -37.68 -7.53
N ILE A 45 -7.77 -38.38 -8.52
CA ILE A 45 -7.24 -38.43 -9.89
C ILE A 45 -8.41 -38.21 -10.87
N CYS A 46 -8.17 -37.45 -11.93
CA CYS A 46 -9.13 -37.22 -13.00
C CYS A 46 -8.70 -37.96 -14.25
N LEU A 47 -9.62 -38.68 -14.90
CA LEU A 47 -9.39 -39.46 -16.11
C LEU A 47 -10.25 -38.93 -17.25
N ALA A 48 -9.70 -38.84 -18.46
CA ALA A 48 -10.45 -38.51 -19.67
C ALA A 48 -10.99 -39.80 -20.30
N VAL A 49 -12.28 -39.86 -20.62
CA VAL A 49 -12.92 -41.02 -21.24
C VAL A 49 -13.83 -40.54 -22.37
N ASP A 50 -13.80 -41.21 -23.52
CA ASP A 50 -14.66 -40.87 -24.65
C ASP A 50 -16.14 -41.04 -24.27
N THR A 51 -16.95 -40.03 -24.57
CA THR A 51 -18.36 -39.98 -24.16
C THR A 51 -19.20 -41.08 -24.83
N GLY A 52 -18.75 -41.57 -26.00
CA GLY A 52 -19.36 -42.70 -26.70
C GLY A 52 -19.16 -44.06 -26.02
N ASP A 53 -18.13 -44.20 -25.18
CA ASP A 53 -17.82 -45.43 -24.44
C ASP A 53 -18.58 -45.51 -23.10
N LEU A 54 -19.31 -44.46 -22.74
CA LEU A 54 -20.04 -44.35 -21.48
C LEU A 54 -21.53 -44.65 -21.69
N THR A 55 -21.94 -45.90 -21.49
CA THR A 55 -23.36 -46.23 -21.26
C THR A 55 -23.78 -45.87 -19.84
N GLU A 56 -22.93 -46.20 -18.84
CA GLU A 56 -22.96 -45.65 -17.47
C GLU A 56 -21.51 -45.58 -16.92
N PRO A 57 -21.07 -44.46 -16.32
CA PRO A 57 -19.72 -44.33 -15.76
C PRO A 57 -19.56 -45.16 -14.48
N PRO A 58 -18.45 -45.89 -14.31
CA PRO A 58 -18.27 -46.77 -13.17
C PRO A 58 -18.17 -45.95 -11.88
N GLN A 59 -19.11 -46.21 -10.98
CA GLN A 59 -19.21 -45.52 -9.68
C GLN A 59 -18.02 -45.81 -8.75
N LYS A 60 -17.30 -46.91 -9.02
CA LYS A 60 -16.14 -47.34 -8.26
C LYS A 60 -15.15 -48.00 -9.19
N ILE A 61 -13.86 -47.70 -9.01
CA ILE A 61 -12.74 -48.41 -9.62
C ILE A 61 -12.01 -49.18 -8.51
N GLU A 62 -11.71 -50.45 -8.76
CA GLU A 62 -11.21 -51.40 -7.76
C GLU A 62 -9.73 -51.20 -7.48
N SER A 63 -8.97 -50.90 -8.54
CA SER A 63 -7.55 -50.57 -8.47
C SER A 63 -7.17 -49.66 -9.62
N VAL A 64 -6.13 -48.86 -9.42
CA VAL A 64 -5.58 -47.93 -10.40
C VAL A 64 -4.06 -48.09 -10.44
N GLU A 65 -3.51 -48.34 -11.61
CA GLU A 65 -2.08 -48.31 -11.89
C GLU A 65 -1.79 -47.03 -12.68
N LEU A 66 -1.20 -46.03 -12.01
CA LEU A 66 -0.74 -44.79 -12.62
C LEU A 66 0.74 -44.92 -12.94
N GLN A 67 1.08 -44.90 -14.23
CA GLN A 67 2.46 -44.73 -14.68
C GLN A 67 2.70 -43.26 -14.99
N VAL A 68 3.76 -42.66 -14.42
CA VAL A 68 4.15 -41.28 -14.68
C VAL A 68 5.66 -41.12 -14.46
N LEU A 69 6.36 -40.44 -15.38
CA LEU A 69 7.80 -40.18 -15.32
C LEU A 69 8.64 -41.44 -15.06
N GLY A 70 8.24 -42.56 -15.66
CA GLY A 70 8.92 -43.87 -15.51
C GLY A 70 8.68 -44.57 -14.17
N GLN A 71 7.88 -44.00 -13.26
CA GLN A 71 7.46 -44.64 -12.01
C GLN A 71 6.03 -45.17 -12.12
N VAL A 72 5.73 -46.22 -11.35
CA VAL A 72 4.41 -46.83 -11.29
C VAL A 72 3.87 -46.71 -9.87
N PHE A 73 2.66 -46.19 -9.75
CA PHE A 73 1.93 -46.02 -8.50
C PHE A 73 0.70 -46.93 -8.54
N HIS A 74 0.64 -47.86 -7.59
CA HIS A 74 -0.54 -48.71 -7.39
C HIS A 74 -1.44 -48.06 -6.36
N ILE A 75 -2.56 -47.53 -6.80
CA ILE A 75 -3.56 -46.86 -5.99
C ILE A 75 -4.72 -47.84 -5.79
N GLY A 76 -5.19 -47.95 -4.56
CA GLY A 76 -6.33 -48.78 -4.19
C GLY A 76 -7.65 -48.29 -4.80
N SER A 77 -8.75 -48.71 -4.22
CA SER A 77 -10.06 -48.39 -4.76
C SER A 77 -10.40 -46.91 -4.63
N LEU A 78 -10.95 -46.33 -5.69
CA LEU A 78 -11.45 -44.96 -5.73
C LEU A 78 -12.94 -44.94 -6.11
N ALA A 79 -13.68 -43.96 -5.60
CA ALA A 79 -15.09 -43.75 -5.93
C ALA A 79 -15.25 -42.57 -6.88
N LEU A 80 -16.21 -42.66 -7.81
CA LEU A 80 -16.57 -41.55 -8.67
C LEU A 80 -17.14 -40.42 -7.80
N PHE A 81 -16.53 -39.26 -7.89
CA PHE A 81 -16.94 -38.07 -7.15
C PHE A 81 -17.71 -37.09 -8.02
N LYS A 82 -17.23 -36.86 -9.25
CA LYS A 82 -17.82 -35.90 -10.18
C LYS A 82 -17.49 -36.25 -11.62
N ILE A 83 -18.39 -35.92 -12.54
CA ILE A 83 -18.15 -35.92 -13.98
C ILE A 83 -18.12 -34.47 -14.46
N ASN A 84 -17.09 -34.07 -15.19
CA ASN A 84 -17.03 -32.79 -15.88
C ASN A 84 -17.04 -33.02 -17.39
N ASN A 85 -17.85 -32.27 -18.14
CA ASN A 85 -17.86 -32.33 -19.59
C ASN A 85 -17.25 -31.03 -20.13
N PRO A 86 -15.96 -31.02 -20.51
CA PRO A 86 -15.30 -29.84 -21.06
C PRO A 86 -15.81 -29.55 -22.48
N GLY A 87 -16.97 -28.91 -22.59
CA GLY A 87 -17.55 -28.49 -23.86
C GLY A 87 -18.04 -29.65 -24.74
N ASP A 88 -18.19 -29.38 -26.04
CA ASP A 88 -18.75 -30.29 -27.05
C ASP A 88 -17.63 -31.14 -27.72
N THR A 89 -16.72 -31.68 -26.90
CA THR A 89 -15.48 -32.32 -27.34
C THR A 89 -15.58 -33.83 -27.52
N GLY A 90 -16.72 -34.44 -27.14
CA GLY A 90 -16.89 -35.89 -27.14
C GLY A 90 -16.06 -36.63 -26.09
N VAL A 91 -15.49 -35.91 -25.10
CA VAL A 91 -14.70 -36.46 -23.99
C VAL A 91 -15.29 -36.01 -22.65
N SER A 92 -15.46 -36.96 -21.72
CA SER A 92 -15.89 -36.72 -20.33
C SER A 92 -14.72 -36.90 -19.37
N HIS A 93 -14.62 -36.00 -18.39
CA HIS A 93 -13.61 -36.05 -17.32
C HIS A 93 -14.23 -36.68 -16.06
N LEU A 94 -13.84 -37.91 -15.75
CA LEU A 94 -14.27 -38.65 -14.57
C LEU A 94 -13.31 -38.37 -13.40
N VAL A 95 -13.82 -37.76 -12.33
CA VAL A 95 -13.04 -37.43 -11.14
C VAL A 95 -13.26 -38.52 -10.09
N TYR A 96 -12.21 -39.26 -9.76
CA TYR A 96 -12.20 -40.32 -8.77
C TYR A 96 -11.51 -39.86 -7.49
N HIS A 97 -12.09 -40.20 -6.34
CA HIS A 97 -11.63 -39.79 -5.01
C HIS A 97 -11.38 -41.00 -4.10
N SER A 98 -10.34 -40.92 -3.26
CA SER A 98 -9.96 -41.98 -2.32
C SER A 98 -10.92 -42.15 -1.14
N ASN A 99 -11.81 -41.18 -0.94
CA ASN A 99 -12.72 -41.08 0.21
C ASN A 99 -12.03 -41.19 1.57
N GLY A 100 -10.77 -40.73 1.66
CA GLY A 100 -10.02 -40.75 2.91
C GLY A 100 -9.22 -42.03 3.16
N ASP A 101 -9.19 -42.97 2.21
CA ASP A 101 -8.33 -44.14 2.29
C ASP A 101 -6.85 -43.72 2.40
N ALA A 102 -6.17 -44.20 3.45
CA ALA A 102 -4.84 -43.72 3.82
C ALA A 102 -3.77 -44.13 2.81
N ASP A 103 -3.87 -45.33 2.24
CA ASP A 103 -2.88 -45.84 1.29
C ASP A 103 -3.08 -45.22 -0.10
N ALA A 104 -4.32 -45.17 -0.59
CA ALA A 104 -4.64 -44.48 -1.84
C ALA A 104 -4.25 -43.00 -1.78
N ASN A 105 -4.52 -42.31 -0.67
CA ASN A 105 -4.05 -40.93 -0.47
C ASN A 105 -2.53 -40.80 -0.50
N ARG A 106 -1.81 -41.75 0.10
CA ARG A 106 -0.35 -41.76 0.09
C ARG A 106 0.19 -41.91 -1.32
N GLN A 107 -0.36 -42.82 -2.11
CA GLN A 107 0.08 -43.08 -3.49
C GLN A 107 -0.26 -41.91 -4.42
N LEU A 108 -1.49 -41.37 -4.32
CA LEU A 108 -1.90 -40.17 -5.05
C LEU A 108 -1.04 -38.95 -4.68
N TRP A 109 -0.67 -38.80 -3.40
CA TRP A 109 0.25 -37.75 -2.96
C TRP A 109 1.66 -37.93 -3.52
N LEU A 110 2.22 -39.14 -3.48
CA LEU A 110 3.56 -39.41 -4.01
C LEU A 110 3.63 -39.15 -5.52
N ALA A 111 2.61 -39.58 -6.27
CA ALA A 111 2.49 -39.27 -7.69
C ALA A 111 2.36 -37.77 -7.94
N SER A 112 1.48 -37.07 -7.19
CA SER A 112 1.35 -35.61 -7.28
C SER A 112 2.64 -34.87 -6.91
N TYR A 113 3.40 -35.37 -5.93
CA TYR A 113 4.69 -34.81 -5.55
C TYR A 113 5.73 -34.97 -6.66
N LEU A 114 5.80 -36.16 -7.29
CA LEU A 114 6.70 -36.40 -8.41
C LEU A 114 6.43 -35.44 -9.59
N MET A 115 5.17 -35.13 -9.86
CA MET A 115 4.79 -34.13 -10.86
C MET A 115 5.16 -32.69 -10.47
N ARG A 116 5.16 -32.36 -9.17
CA ARG A 116 5.60 -31.04 -8.69
C ARG A 116 7.10 -30.83 -8.84
N GLU A 117 7.89 -31.89 -8.66
CA GLU A 117 9.34 -31.90 -8.87
C GLU A 117 9.70 -31.82 -10.37
N ASN A 118 8.77 -32.19 -11.25
CA ASN A 118 8.98 -32.23 -12.69
C ASN A 118 7.85 -31.49 -13.38
N PRO A 119 7.77 -30.16 -13.19
CA PRO A 119 6.62 -29.43 -13.66
C PRO A 119 6.49 -29.54 -15.18
N GLY A 120 5.26 -29.69 -15.65
CA GLY A 120 4.99 -29.76 -17.08
C GLY A 120 5.56 -28.54 -17.80
N LYS A 121 6.09 -28.75 -19.02
CA LYS A 121 6.55 -27.63 -19.83
C LYS A 121 5.34 -26.77 -20.17
N THR A 122 5.10 -25.73 -19.37
CA THR A 122 4.55 -24.52 -19.96
C THR A 122 5.56 -24.13 -21.01
N ALA A 123 5.13 -23.99 -22.28
CA ALA A 123 6.03 -23.51 -23.32
C ALA A 123 6.77 -22.29 -22.74
N ASP A 124 8.09 -22.37 -22.63
CA ASP A 124 8.89 -21.28 -22.08
C ASP A 124 8.63 -20.06 -22.96
N LEU A 125 7.74 -19.19 -22.48
CA LEU A 125 7.43 -17.92 -23.11
C LEU A 125 8.64 -17.02 -22.84
N SER A 126 9.65 -17.20 -23.69
CA SER A 126 10.83 -16.35 -23.71
C SER A 126 10.51 -15.12 -24.55
N TYR A 127 10.27 -14.00 -23.86
CA TYR A 127 10.16 -12.70 -24.52
C TYR A 127 11.53 -12.05 -24.63
N ASP A 128 11.90 -11.62 -25.83
CA ASP A 128 13.05 -10.78 -26.07
C ASP A 128 12.60 -9.31 -26.29
N LYS A 129 13.55 -8.43 -26.58
CA LYS A 129 13.26 -7.00 -26.78
C LYS A 129 12.27 -6.76 -27.94
N ALA A 130 12.18 -7.66 -28.91
CA ALA A 130 11.31 -7.58 -30.08
C ALA A 130 9.97 -8.29 -29.85
N SER A 131 9.95 -9.43 -29.16
CA SER A 131 8.74 -10.22 -28.92
C SER A 131 7.94 -9.80 -27.69
N LEU A 132 8.51 -8.99 -26.78
CA LEU A 132 7.76 -8.40 -25.66
C LEU A 132 6.94 -7.18 -26.14
N PRO A 133 5.59 -7.22 -26.11
CA PRO A 133 4.77 -6.06 -26.44
C PRO A 133 5.08 -4.88 -25.52
N LYS A 134 5.23 -3.68 -26.10
CA LYS A 134 5.53 -2.45 -25.35
C LYS A 134 4.38 -1.48 -25.46
N VAL A 135 3.92 -0.98 -24.32
CA VAL A 135 3.02 0.18 -24.25
C VAL A 135 3.62 1.32 -25.09
N PRO A 136 2.90 1.84 -26.10
CA PRO A 136 3.41 2.86 -27.02
C PRO A 136 3.59 4.21 -26.33
N ALA A 137 4.39 5.09 -26.95
CA ALA A 137 4.50 6.51 -26.62
C ALA A 137 4.72 6.86 -25.13
N ARG A 138 5.42 6.02 -24.34
CA ARG A 138 5.53 6.16 -22.87
C ARG A 138 6.00 7.53 -22.36
N GLY A 139 6.87 8.20 -23.12
CA GLY A 139 7.43 9.51 -22.76
C GLY A 139 6.68 10.71 -23.34
N LEU A 140 5.55 10.48 -24.03
CA LEU A 140 4.76 11.55 -24.64
C LEU A 140 3.45 11.77 -23.87
N TYR A 141 3.20 13.03 -23.57
CA TYR A 141 2.10 13.52 -22.73
C TYR A 141 0.96 14.13 -23.55
N THR A 142 0.87 13.83 -24.86
CA THR A 142 -0.18 14.37 -25.73
C THR A 142 -1.43 13.49 -25.70
N GLU A 143 -2.57 14.07 -26.08
CA GLU A 143 -3.82 13.31 -26.24
C GLU A 143 -3.69 12.21 -27.29
N GLN A 144 -2.97 12.45 -28.39
CA GLN A 144 -2.69 11.43 -29.40
C GLN A 144 -1.95 10.23 -28.79
N ALA A 145 -0.89 10.49 -28.01
CA ALA A 145 -0.13 9.43 -27.35
C ALA A 145 -1.01 8.64 -26.34
N ARG A 146 -1.95 9.32 -25.67
CA ARG A 146 -2.94 8.67 -24.79
C ARG A 146 -3.86 7.74 -25.59
N GLN A 147 -4.37 8.19 -26.73
CA GLN A 147 -5.24 7.37 -27.60
C GLN A 147 -4.50 6.15 -28.16
N GLU A 148 -3.23 6.29 -28.55
CA GLU A 148 -2.39 5.16 -28.98
C GLU A 148 -2.26 4.10 -27.86
N ARG A 149 -2.06 4.54 -26.61
CA ARG A 149 -2.01 3.64 -25.45
C ARG A 149 -3.35 2.98 -25.16
N LEU A 150 -4.46 3.72 -25.26
CA LEU A 150 -5.80 3.16 -25.10
C LEU A 150 -6.10 2.10 -26.17
N ALA A 151 -5.82 2.39 -27.44
CA ALA A 151 -5.99 1.42 -28.53
C ALA A 151 -5.17 0.15 -28.27
N PHE A 152 -3.90 0.31 -27.87
CA PHE A 152 -3.04 -0.81 -27.51
C PHE A 152 -3.64 -1.66 -26.37
N VAL A 153 -4.04 -1.07 -25.25
CA VAL A 153 -4.57 -1.84 -24.12
C VAL A 153 -5.93 -2.47 -24.45
N ARG A 154 -6.78 -1.80 -25.26
CA ARG A 154 -8.05 -2.37 -25.74
C ARG A 154 -7.83 -3.64 -26.55
N GLU A 155 -6.87 -3.62 -27.46
CA GLU A 155 -6.50 -4.78 -28.28
C GLU A 155 -5.90 -5.90 -27.43
N GLN A 156 -4.97 -5.57 -26.52
CA GLN A 156 -4.28 -6.57 -25.71
C GLN A 156 -5.18 -7.23 -24.64
N CYS A 157 -6.20 -6.52 -24.16
CA CYS A 157 -7.04 -6.98 -23.05
C CYS A 157 -8.48 -7.34 -23.44
N ASP A 158 -8.89 -7.09 -24.69
CA ASP A 158 -10.28 -7.26 -25.16
C ASP A 158 -11.30 -6.52 -24.25
N MET A 159 -10.99 -5.27 -23.89
CA MET A 159 -11.82 -4.41 -23.01
C MET A 159 -11.87 -2.97 -23.53
N GLN A 160 -12.98 -2.25 -23.32
CA GLN A 160 -13.20 -0.90 -23.87
C GLN A 160 -12.69 0.28 -23.03
N PHE A 161 -12.56 0.12 -21.70
CA PHE A 161 -12.13 1.18 -20.76
C PHE A 161 -12.99 2.47 -20.78
N GLU A 162 -14.31 2.34 -20.90
CA GLU A 162 -15.22 3.48 -21.09
C GLU A 162 -15.13 4.53 -19.98
N GLU A 163 -15.08 4.13 -18.70
CA GLU A 163 -15.04 5.07 -17.58
C GLU A 163 -13.64 5.64 -17.33
N VAL A 164 -12.62 4.77 -17.24
CA VAL A 164 -11.24 5.22 -16.99
C VAL A 164 -10.74 6.17 -18.08
N SER A 165 -11.14 5.94 -19.34
CA SER A 165 -10.70 6.77 -20.47
C SER A 165 -11.30 8.17 -20.49
N LYS A 166 -12.35 8.45 -19.69
CA LYS A 166 -12.87 9.80 -19.49
C LYS A 166 -11.83 10.59 -18.70
N LEU A 167 -11.32 11.64 -19.32
CA LEU A 167 -10.26 12.45 -18.74
C LEU A 167 -10.68 13.92 -18.78
N GLY A 168 -10.88 14.51 -17.61
CA GLY A 168 -11.13 15.96 -17.46
C GLY A 168 -9.85 16.79 -17.36
N LEU A 169 -8.69 16.15 -17.31
CA LEU A 169 -7.37 16.79 -17.17
C LEU A 169 -6.70 16.92 -18.54
N ASP A 170 -5.95 17.99 -18.76
CA ASP A 170 -5.09 18.12 -19.93
C ASP A 170 -3.87 17.17 -19.79
N PRO A 171 -3.69 16.18 -20.68
CA PRO A 171 -2.53 15.29 -20.65
C PRO A 171 -1.19 16.00 -20.56
N THR A 172 -1.04 17.17 -21.20
CA THR A 172 0.22 17.92 -21.23
C THR A 172 0.55 18.60 -19.90
N SER A 173 -0.46 18.83 -19.06
CA SER A 173 -0.30 19.37 -17.70
C SER A 173 0.17 18.33 -16.68
N LEU A 174 0.12 17.03 -17.02
CA LEU A 174 0.44 15.92 -16.13
C LEU A 174 1.91 15.49 -16.18
N VAL A 175 2.77 16.33 -16.77
CA VAL A 175 4.22 16.14 -16.77
C VAL A 175 4.71 16.13 -15.32
N SER A 176 5.42 15.07 -14.94
CA SER A 176 5.88 14.80 -13.57
C SER A 176 4.80 14.34 -12.59
N ASN A 177 3.57 14.08 -13.04
CA ASN A 177 2.51 13.45 -12.23
C ASN A 177 2.33 11.97 -12.57
N ILE A 178 2.39 11.59 -13.85
CA ILE A 178 2.17 10.20 -14.28
C ILE A 178 2.76 9.91 -15.67
N GLU A 179 3.34 8.73 -15.86
CA GLU A 179 3.78 8.23 -17.18
C GLU A 179 2.75 7.30 -17.82
N ALA A 180 2.82 7.16 -19.15
CA ALA A 180 1.97 6.24 -19.92
C ALA A 180 0.46 6.38 -19.62
N LEU A 181 -0.01 7.60 -19.41
CA LEU A 181 -1.40 7.95 -19.10
C LEU A 181 -2.38 7.28 -20.08
N ILE A 182 -3.43 6.65 -19.54
CA ILE A 182 -4.60 6.18 -20.31
C ILE A 182 -5.88 6.92 -19.91
N GLY A 183 -5.92 7.53 -18.73
CA GLY A 183 -7.11 8.14 -18.17
C GLY A 183 -6.99 8.38 -16.66
N SER A 184 -8.11 8.49 -15.95
CA SER A 184 -8.16 8.82 -14.52
C SER A 184 -9.17 7.97 -13.75
N VAL A 185 -9.05 7.97 -12.42
CA VAL A 185 -10.05 7.40 -11.50
C VAL A 185 -10.65 8.54 -10.69
N GLU A 186 -11.97 8.57 -10.60
CA GLU A 186 -12.70 9.51 -9.76
C GLU A 186 -12.88 8.93 -8.35
N ILE A 187 -12.62 9.75 -7.32
CA ILE A 187 -12.81 9.39 -5.91
C ILE A 187 -13.81 10.39 -5.31
N PRO A 188 -14.91 9.94 -4.68
CA PRO A 188 -15.87 10.84 -4.05
C PRO A 188 -15.22 11.70 -2.96
N VAL A 189 -15.50 13.01 -2.97
CA VAL A 189 -15.01 13.97 -1.97
C VAL A 189 -16.15 14.43 -1.07
N GLY A 190 -15.97 14.28 0.23
CA GLY A 190 -16.86 14.84 1.27
C GLY A 190 -16.14 15.91 2.10
N ILE A 191 -16.91 16.62 2.94
CA ILE A 191 -16.39 17.62 3.86
C ILE A 191 -16.69 17.19 5.29
N ALA A 192 -15.66 17.18 6.15
CA ALA A 192 -15.79 16.95 7.58
C ALA A 192 -15.57 18.24 8.38
N GLY A 193 -16.47 18.55 9.31
CA GLY A 193 -16.34 19.73 10.16
C GLY A 193 -17.66 20.38 10.58
N PRO A 194 -17.60 21.60 11.15
CA PRO A 194 -16.39 22.37 11.39
C PRO A 194 -15.56 21.87 12.59
N LEU A 195 -14.23 21.95 12.46
CA LEU A 195 -13.29 21.78 13.57
C LEU A 195 -12.72 23.14 13.98
N HIS A 196 -12.90 23.52 15.25
CA HIS A 196 -12.27 24.72 15.82
C HIS A 196 -10.82 24.39 16.22
N ILE A 197 -9.86 25.04 15.55
CA ILE A 197 -8.42 24.87 15.78
C ILE A 197 -7.85 26.14 16.40
N LYS A 198 -6.98 25.97 17.41
CA LYS A 198 -6.21 27.03 18.09
C LYS A 198 -4.71 26.77 17.92
N GLY A 199 -4.17 27.20 16.79
CA GLY A 199 -2.76 27.09 16.41
C GLY A 199 -2.07 28.45 16.35
N ALA A 200 -0.75 28.45 16.19
CA ALA A 200 0.01 29.68 15.95
C ALA A 200 -0.25 30.24 14.53
N GLU A 201 -0.36 29.35 13.54
CA GLU A 201 -0.54 29.68 12.13
C GLU A 201 -1.97 29.41 11.62
N ALA A 202 -2.86 28.91 12.49
CA ALA A 202 -4.24 28.56 12.14
C ALA A 202 -5.16 28.75 13.35
N ASP A 203 -6.11 29.67 13.27
CA ASP A 203 -7.06 29.96 14.34
C ASP A 203 -8.47 30.15 13.75
N GLY A 204 -9.44 29.36 14.24
CA GLY A 204 -10.83 29.43 13.78
C GLY A 204 -11.42 28.09 13.33
N LEU A 205 -12.52 28.16 12.57
CA LEU A 205 -13.27 26.99 12.11
C LEU A 205 -12.76 26.52 10.74
N PHE A 206 -12.41 25.24 10.66
CA PHE A 206 -11.92 24.60 9.44
C PHE A 206 -12.80 23.44 9.02
N TYR A 207 -12.84 23.20 7.71
CA TYR A 207 -13.60 22.12 7.06
C TYR A 207 -12.63 21.24 6.28
N ALA A 208 -12.46 19.99 6.72
CA ALA A 208 -11.51 19.06 6.12
C ALA A 208 -12.10 18.39 4.87
N PRO A 209 -11.50 18.57 3.67
CA PRO A 209 -11.88 17.79 2.50
C PRO A 209 -11.35 16.34 2.64
N MET A 210 -12.19 15.37 2.32
CA MET A 210 -11.89 13.94 2.47
C MET A 210 -12.32 13.17 1.23
N ALA A 211 -11.37 12.67 0.44
CA ALA A 211 -11.63 11.84 -0.73
C ALA A 211 -11.61 10.35 -0.32
N THR A 212 -12.76 9.68 -0.35
CA THR A 212 -12.86 8.29 0.13
C THR A 212 -14.03 7.53 -0.51
N SER A 213 -13.88 6.22 -0.60
CA SER A 213 -14.97 5.27 -0.90
C SER A 213 -15.45 4.51 0.34
N GLU A 214 -14.84 4.72 1.50
CA GLU A 214 -15.24 4.09 2.76
C GLU A 214 -16.49 4.78 3.33
N GLY A 215 -17.57 4.02 3.45
CA GLY A 215 -18.80 4.49 4.06
C GLY A 215 -18.59 4.93 5.51
N ALA A 216 -19.32 5.96 5.93
CA ALA A 216 -19.32 6.52 7.29
C ALA A 216 -18.02 7.21 7.78
N LEU A 217 -16.90 7.15 7.05
CA LEU A 217 -15.65 7.81 7.46
C LEU A 217 -15.85 9.32 7.68
N VAL A 218 -16.35 10.04 6.65
CA VAL A 218 -16.58 11.50 6.73
C VAL A 218 -17.59 11.84 7.83
N ALA A 219 -18.65 11.04 7.98
CA ALA A 219 -19.64 11.24 9.04
C ALA A 219 -19.04 11.07 10.45
N SER A 220 -18.14 10.08 10.62
CA SER A 220 -17.43 9.85 11.88
C SER A 220 -16.47 11.00 12.20
N ALA A 221 -15.70 11.47 11.21
CA ALA A 221 -14.82 12.62 11.34
C ALA A 221 -15.60 13.91 11.71
N THR A 222 -16.74 14.17 11.05
CA THR A 222 -17.65 15.29 11.39
C THR A 222 -18.18 15.19 12.82
N ARG A 223 -18.57 14.00 13.28
CA ARG A 223 -19.04 13.78 14.65
C ARG A 223 -17.92 14.10 15.66
N GLY A 224 -16.70 13.64 15.42
CA GLY A 224 -15.53 13.94 16.26
C GLY A 224 -15.19 15.43 16.28
N ALA A 225 -15.14 16.07 15.11
CA ALA A 225 -14.92 17.51 14.98
C ALA A 225 -15.98 18.31 15.73
N THR A 226 -17.26 17.92 15.64
CA THR A 226 -18.35 18.58 16.36
C THR A 226 -18.18 18.48 17.88
N ALA A 227 -17.80 17.30 18.39
CA ALA A 227 -17.55 17.10 19.82
C ALA A 227 -16.39 17.96 20.34
N ILE A 228 -15.28 18.01 19.59
CA ILE A 228 -14.12 18.84 19.93
C ILE A 228 -14.48 20.33 19.88
N SER A 229 -15.09 20.80 18.79
CA SER A 229 -15.49 22.20 18.61
C SER A 229 -16.45 22.68 19.69
N ARG A 230 -17.46 21.87 20.04
CA ARG A 230 -18.43 22.18 21.11
C ARG A 230 -17.82 22.14 22.51
N SER A 231 -16.61 21.60 22.65
CA SER A 231 -15.84 21.60 23.89
C SER A 231 -14.73 22.66 23.90
N GLY A 232 -14.79 23.66 23.03
CA GLY A 232 -13.84 24.78 22.99
C GLY A 232 -12.69 24.61 22.00
N GLY A 233 -12.72 23.59 21.14
CA GLY A 233 -11.76 23.38 20.07
C GLY A 233 -10.44 22.73 20.51
N ALA A 234 -9.66 22.30 19.52
CA ALA A 234 -8.35 21.68 19.73
C ALA A 234 -7.21 22.70 19.65
N THR A 235 -6.22 22.58 20.52
CA THR A 235 -4.96 23.33 20.41
C THR A 235 -3.98 22.49 19.60
N ALA A 236 -3.37 23.05 18.56
CA ALA A 236 -2.41 22.34 17.70
C ALA A 236 -1.07 23.07 17.60
N ARG A 237 0.04 22.32 17.56
CA ARG A 237 1.41 22.85 17.48
C ARG A 237 2.26 22.01 16.52
N VAL A 238 3.04 22.70 15.69
CA VAL A 238 4.15 22.10 14.94
C VAL A 238 5.39 22.12 15.85
N LEU A 239 5.99 20.95 16.06
CA LEU A 239 7.13 20.78 16.97
C LEU A 239 8.47 20.71 16.22
N ASP A 240 8.49 20.11 15.03
CA ASP A 240 9.69 20.02 14.19
C ASP A 240 9.31 19.79 12.72
N GLN A 241 10.22 20.15 11.81
CA GLN A 241 10.17 19.80 10.38
C GLN A 241 11.52 19.25 9.96
N ARG A 242 11.51 18.06 9.35
CA ARG A 242 12.72 17.40 8.84
C ARG A 242 12.42 16.42 7.72
N MET A 243 12.93 16.65 6.52
CA MET A 243 12.93 15.66 5.46
C MET A 243 14.33 15.06 5.31
N LEU A 244 14.43 13.75 5.10
CA LEU A 244 15.69 13.04 5.10
C LEU A 244 15.97 12.37 3.75
N ARG A 245 17.26 12.35 3.40
CA ARG A 245 17.81 11.43 2.42
C ARG A 245 19.09 10.82 2.98
N VAL A 246 19.22 9.50 2.89
CA VAL A 246 20.33 8.75 3.50
C VAL A 246 21.04 7.90 2.43
N PRO A 247 22.01 8.48 1.72
CA PRO A 247 22.94 7.74 0.88
C PRO A 247 23.83 6.80 1.69
N VAL A 248 24.30 5.75 1.02
CA VAL A 248 25.35 4.85 1.52
C VAL A 248 26.55 4.88 0.59
N PHE A 249 27.72 4.93 1.20
CA PHE A 249 29.02 4.80 0.54
C PHE A 249 29.69 3.54 1.05
N VAL A 250 30.14 2.67 0.15
CA VAL A 250 30.81 1.42 0.48
C VAL A 250 32.28 1.55 0.11
N LEU A 251 33.17 1.40 1.09
CA LEU A 251 34.60 1.63 0.94
C LEU A 251 35.39 0.32 1.01
N ASN A 252 36.57 0.33 0.41
CA ASN A 252 37.49 -0.82 0.37
C ASN A 252 38.00 -1.29 1.76
N SER A 253 37.86 -0.50 2.82
CA SER A 253 38.17 -0.92 4.20
C SER A 253 37.32 -0.19 5.25
N SER A 254 37.20 -0.77 6.45
CA SER A 254 36.54 -0.12 7.59
C SER A 254 37.32 1.08 8.12
N ALA A 255 38.65 1.07 8.04
CA ALA A 255 39.49 2.22 8.41
C ALA A 255 39.17 3.43 7.53
N ASN A 256 39.04 3.20 6.21
CA ASN A 256 38.63 4.25 5.27
C ASN A 256 37.20 4.71 5.51
N ALA A 257 36.29 3.81 5.91
CA ALA A 257 34.92 4.18 6.28
C ALA A 257 34.88 5.11 7.49
N VAL A 258 35.69 4.85 8.53
CA VAL A 258 35.82 5.76 9.69
C VAL A 258 36.36 7.12 9.26
N LEU A 259 37.48 7.14 8.51
CA LEU A 259 38.06 8.37 7.99
C LEU A 259 37.06 9.17 7.14
N PHE A 260 36.32 8.50 6.25
CA PHE A 260 35.29 9.14 5.45
C PHE A 260 34.15 9.70 6.30
N SER A 261 33.75 9.00 7.36
CA SER A 261 32.69 9.49 8.27
C SER A 261 33.09 10.76 9.03
N GLU A 262 34.35 10.85 9.47
CA GLU A 262 34.92 12.03 10.11
C GLU A 262 35.01 13.18 9.09
N TRP A 263 35.56 12.90 7.91
CA TRP A 263 35.67 13.89 6.84
C TRP A 263 34.32 14.51 6.46
N VAL A 264 33.28 13.70 6.26
CA VAL A 264 31.93 14.19 5.95
C VAL A 264 31.39 15.09 7.05
N THR A 265 31.67 14.77 8.31
CA THR A 265 31.20 15.57 9.46
C THR A 265 31.92 16.91 9.52
N ASP A 266 33.24 16.93 9.26
CA ASP A 266 34.06 18.15 9.28
C ASP A 266 33.72 19.12 8.14
N HIS A 267 33.25 18.60 6.99
CA HIS A 267 32.94 19.38 5.79
C HIS A 267 31.45 19.74 5.67
N PHE A 268 30.73 19.82 6.80
CA PHE A 268 29.30 20.16 6.80
C PHE A 268 28.98 21.44 6.04
N LYS A 269 29.80 22.50 6.20
CA LYS A 269 29.51 23.82 5.62
C LYS A 269 29.60 23.79 4.11
N GLU A 270 30.65 23.19 3.58
CA GLU A 270 30.91 23.00 2.15
C GLU A 270 29.81 22.15 1.53
N ILE A 271 29.46 21.03 2.18
CA ILE A 271 28.37 20.16 1.74
C ILE A 271 27.03 20.91 1.74
N ALA A 272 26.75 21.72 2.77
CA ALA A 272 25.54 22.55 2.82
C ALA A 272 25.52 23.60 1.69
N GLU A 273 26.65 24.22 1.37
CA GLU A 273 26.79 25.12 0.21
C GLU A 273 26.49 24.41 -1.11
N GLU A 274 27.01 23.20 -1.31
CA GLU A 274 26.71 22.41 -2.51
C GLU A 274 25.21 22.10 -2.64
N THR A 275 24.53 21.74 -1.54
CA THR A 275 23.08 21.48 -1.59
C THR A 275 22.28 22.72 -1.98
N ARG A 276 22.66 23.91 -1.49
CA ARG A 276 21.95 25.18 -1.74
C ARG A 276 22.02 25.65 -3.20
N LYS A 277 23.01 25.19 -3.98
CA LYS A 277 23.09 25.49 -5.42
C LYS A 277 21.93 24.92 -6.24
N TYR A 278 21.20 23.95 -5.69
CA TYR A 278 20.15 23.21 -6.40
C TYR A 278 18.74 23.43 -5.86
N SER A 279 18.60 24.12 -4.74
CA SER A 279 17.30 24.55 -4.22
C SER A 279 17.45 25.70 -3.22
N ASN A 280 16.59 26.71 -3.35
CA ASN A 280 16.48 27.79 -2.37
C ASN A 280 15.68 27.39 -1.13
N TYR A 281 14.94 26.28 -1.18
CA TYR A 281 14.03 25.83 -0.12
C TYR A 281 14.58 24.63 0.67
N ALA A 282 15.53 23.88 0.12
CA ALA A 282 16.18 22.76 0.81
C ALA A 282 17.33 23.26 1.69
N ASN A 283 17.04 23.54 2.96
CA ASN A 283 18.06 23.95 3.92
C ASN A 283 18.61 22.72 4.67
N LEU A 284 19.86 22.34 4.40
CA LEU A 284 20.53 21.25 5.13
C LEU A 284 20.80 21.70 6.58
N VAL A 285 20.12 21.08 7.53
CA VAL A 285 20.22 21.42 8.96
C VAL A 285 21.06 20.43 9.78
N THR A 286 21.13 19.18 9.33
CA THR A 286 21.94 18.15 9.98
C THR A 286 22.60 17.25 8.95
N LEU A 287 23.86 16.92 9.18
CA LEU A 287 24.60 15.89 8.47
C LEU A 287 25.21 14.94 9.48
N LYS A 288 24.87 13.66 9.42
CA LYS A 288 25.38 12.67 10.38
C LYS A 288 25.77 11.37 9.70
N ALA A 289 27.02 10.98 9.82
CA ALA A 289 27.51 9.71 9.29
C ALA A 289 27.38 8.58 10.32
N PHE A 290 26.92 7.41 9.86
CA PHE A 290 26.84 6.17 10.63
C PHE A 290 27.65 5.08 9.92
N VAL A 291 28.63 4.51 10.62
CA VAL A 291 29.52 3.49 10.06
C VAL A 291 29.00 2.09 10.41
N PHE A 292 28.84 1.25 9.39
CA PHE A 292 28.50 -0.16 9.51
C PHE A 292 29.55 -1.02 8.79
N GLY A 293 30.60 -1.40 9.53
CA GLY A 293 31.74 -2.09 8.95
C GLY A 293 32.47 -1.20 7.94
N ARG A 294 32.33 -1.51 6.65
CA ARG A 294 32.95 -0.76 5.54
C ARG A 294 31.97 0.14 4.79
N SER A 295 30.71 0.23 5.22
CA SER A 295 29.74 1.17 4.65
C SER A 295 29.50 2.34 5.59
N VAL A 296 29.25 3.51 5.00
CA VAL A 296 28.92 4.74 5.72
C VAL A 296 27.58 5.26 5.21
N HIS A 297 26.61 5.33 6.10
CA HIS A 297 25.28 5.85 5.83
C HIS A 297 25.21 7.29 6.33
N VAL A 298 25.03 8.23 5.42
CA VAL A 298 25.12 9.66 5.74
C VAL A 298 23.72 10.24 5.76
N HIS A 299 23.24 10.65 6.93
CA HIS A 299 21.93 11.27 7.09
C HIS A 299 21.99 12.74 6.71
N PHE A 300 21.47 13.08 5.55
CA PHE A 300 21.19 14.47 5.17
C PHE A 300 19.78 14.81 5.65
N VAL A 301 19.67 15.77 6.56
CA VAL A 301 18.40 16.23 7.12
C VAL A 301 18.16 17.67 6.71
N TYR A 302 17.02 17.92 6.08
CA TYR A 302 16.65 19.20 5.51
C TYR A 302 15.38 19.77 6.16
N LYS A 303 15.31 21.10 6.26
CA LYS A 303 14.03 21.82 6.23
C LYS A 303 13.68 22.12 4.77
N THR A 304 12.38 22.09 4.44
CA THR A 304 11.93 22.05 3.03
C THR A 304 10.90 23.10 2.68
N GLY A 305 10.66 24.08 3.57
CA GLY A 305 9.61 25.07 3.40
C GLY A 305 8.25 24.40 3.32
N ASP A 306 7.43 24.82 2.35
CA ASP A 306 6.07 24.31 2.15
C ASP A 306 6.01 23.03 1.28
N ALA A 307 7.14 22.57 0.75
CA ALA A 307 7.21 21.32 0.02
C ALA A 307 7.37 20.13 0.98
N ALA A 308 6.72 19.00 0.66
CA ALA A 308 7.00 17.72 1.33
C ALA A 308 8.49 17.33 1.19
N GLY A 309 9.10 17.66 0.05
CA GLY A 309 10.55 17.73 -0.09
C GLY A 309 11.27 16.44 -0.48
N GLN A 310 10.57 15.31 -0.70
CA GLN A 310 11.21 14.02 -1.06
C GLN A 310 12.08 14.10 -2.33
N ASN A 311 11.54 14.65 -3.43
CA ASN A 311 12.29 14.75 -4.69
C ASN A 311 13.40 15.81 -4.60
N MET A 312 13.09 16.96 -3.99
CA MET A 312 14.03 18.06 -3.82
C MET A 312 15.27 17.64 -3.01
N THR A 313 15.06 16.96 -1.87
CA THR A 313 16.17 16.48 -1.03
C THR A 313 16.99 15.41 -1.74
N THR A 314 16.38 14.56 -2.57
CA THR A 314 17.09 13.59 -3.40
C THR A 314 18.04 14.27 -4.39
N THR A 315 17.56 15.27 -5.12
CA THR A 315 18.40 16.04 -6.07
C THR A 315 19.54 16.77 -5.36
N CYS A 316 19.24 17.46 -4.26
CA CYS A 316 20.27 18.18 -3.49
C CYS A 316 21.33 17.23 -2.93
N THR A 317 20.89 16.10 -2.36
CA THR A 317 21.79 15.07 -1.80
C THR A 317 22.62 14.43 -2.90
N TRP A 318 22.04 14.10 -4.06
CA TRP A 318 22.77 13.53 -5.19
C TRP A 318 23.93 14.42 -5.60
N ARG A 319 23.68 15.71 -5.77
CA ARG A 319 24.70 16.68 -6.17
C ARG A 319 25.80 16.85 -5.14
N ALA A 320 25.42 16.95 -3.87
CA ALA A 320 26.39 16.96 -2.77
C ALA A 320 27.23 15.67 -2.75
N CYS A 321 26.63 14.49 -2.98
CA CYS A 321 27.36 13.24 -3.05
C CYS A 321 28.34 13.19 -4.22
N GLN A 322 27.97 13.72 -5.40
CA GLN A 322 28.90 13.81 -6.53
C GLN A 322 30.11 14.70 -6.19
N TRP A 323 29.88 15.81 -5.50
CA TRP A 323 30.95 16.66 -5.01
C TRP A 323 31.83 15.96 -3.97
N ILE A 324 31.24 15.26 -3.00
CA ILE A 324 31.94 14.46 -1.99
C ILE A 324 32.86 13.43 -2.66
N LEU A 325 32.33 12.64 -3.61
CA LEU A 325 33.11 11.64 -4.33
C LEU A 325 34.28 12.27 -5.09
N ALA A 326 34.07 13.43 -5.72
CA ALA A 326 35.13 14.15 -6.42
C ALA A 326 36.21 14.68 -5.45
N ALA A 327 35.82 15.23 -4.30
CA ALA A 327 36.74 15.74 -3.28
C ALA A 327 37.59 14.61 -2.67
N MET A 328 36.98 13.45 -2.44
CA MET A 328 37.66 12.30 -1.83
C MET A 328 38.73 11.65 -2.73
N ASN A 329 38.71 11.91 -4.05
CA ASN A 329 39.77 11.45 -4.97
C ASN A 329 41.17 11.97 -4.63
N ALA A 330 41.28 13.02 -3.80
CA ALA A 330 42.57 13.54 -3.35
C ALA A 330 43.28 12.63 -2.33
N PHE A 331 42.56 11.70 -1.69
CA PHE A 331 43.09 10.84 -0.62
C PHE A 331 43.51 9.48 -1.20
N GLN A 332 44.83 9.26 -1.32
CA GLN A 332 45.37 7.99 -1.79
C GLN A 332 44.97 6.83 -0.87
N GLY A 333 44.53 5.71 -1.46
CA GLY A 333 44.14 4.50 -0.73
C GLY A 333 42.70 4.45 -0.24
N VAL A 334 41.93 5.55 -0.37
CA VAL A 334 40.49 5.58 -0.12
C VAL A 334 39.75 5.31 -1.43
N GLU A 335 39.08 4.15 -1.52
CA GLU A 335 38.34 3.77 -2.72
C GLU A 335 36.87 3.49 -2.38
N PHE A 336 35.97 4.02 -3.19
CA PHE A 336 34.55 3.73 -3.14
C PHE A 336 34.23 2.57 -4.09
N GLU A 337 33.83 1.43 -3.54
CA GLU A 337 33.40 0.28 -4.33
C GLU A 337 31.94 0.42 -4.79
N ASN A 338 31.12 1.11 -4.00
CA ASN A 338 29.73 1.33 -4.34
C ASN A 338 29.18 2.61 -3.70
N PHE A 339 28.21 3.21 -4.37
CA PHE A 339 27.45 4.36 -3.89
C PHE A 339 25.99 4.21 -4.28
N MET A 340 25.10 4.41 -3.33
CA MET A 340 23.66 4.42 -3.56
C MET A 340 23.05 5.62 -2.86
N ILE A 341 22.15 6.33 -3.54
CA ILE A 341 21.51 7.55 -3.03
C ILE A 341 20.55 7.29 -1.87
N GLU A 342 20.06 6.07 -1.73
CA GLU A 342 19.13 5.64 -0.68
C GLU A 342 19.46 4.23 -0.22
N ALA A 343 19.53 4.04 1.09
CA ALA A 343 19.81 2.74 1.73
C ALA A 343 18.78 2.34 2.79
N ASN A 344 17.53 2.75 2.59
CA ASN A 344 16.36 2.59 3.47
C ASN A 344 16.39 3.32 4.83
N LEU A 345 17.50 3.92 5.26
CA LEU A 345 17.56 4.67 6.53
C LEU A 345 16.90 6.05 6.48
N SER A 346 16.45 6.52 5.31
CA SER A 346 15.51 7.65 5.21
C SER A 346 14.11 7.27 5.67
N ASN A 347 13.82 5.96 5.70
CA ASN A 347 12.51 5.38 6.02
C ASN A 347 11.39 5.84 5.11
N ASP A 348 11.72 6.26 3.89
CA ASP A 348 10.78 6.81 2.91
C ASP A 348 9.76 5.75 2.48
N LYS A 349 8.49 5.94 2.87
CA LYS A 349 7.38 5.02 2.64
C LYS A 349 7.53 3.73 3.45
N LYS A 350 8.04 3.79 4.68
CA LYS A 350 8.16 2.64 5.60
C LYS A 350 7.70 3.03 7.02
N VAL A 351 7.06 2.09 7.71
CA VAL A 351 6.76 2.23 9.15
C VAL A 351 7.99 1.83 9.96
N THR A 352 8.55 2.75 10.75
CA THR A 352 9.74 2.47 11.58
C THR A 352 9.69 3.18 12.93
N TYR A 353 10.30 2.58 13.94
CA TYR A 353 10.55 3.24 15.24
C TYR A 353 11.46 4.46 15.11
N GLN A 354 12.36 4.48 14.11
CA GLN A 354 13.22 5.63 13.88
C GLN A 354 12.41 6.87 13.51
N SER A 355 11.44 6.75 12.57
CA SER A 355 10.53 7.84 12.24
C SER A 355 9.66 8.24 13.42
N PHE A 356 9.20 7.27 14.24
CA PHE A 356 8.42 7.56 15.45
C PHE A 356 9.20 8.39 16.48
N LEU A 357 10.46 8.03 16.74
CA LEU A 357 11.29 8.68 17.76
C LEU A 357 11.88 10.00 17.26
N SER A 358 12.51 9.97 16.08
CA SER A 358 13.32 11.07 15.56
C SER A 358 12.54 12.02 14.65
N GLY A 359 11.35 11.63 14.19
CA GLY A 359 10.51 12.37 13.25
C GLY A 359 10.93 12.28 11.79
N ARG A 360 9.97 12.53 10.88
CA ARG A 360 10.17 12.64 9.42
C ARG A 360 9.01 13.40 8.76
N GLY A 361 9.26 14.43 7.97
CA GLY A 361 8.23 15.39 7.57
C GLY A 361 7.97 16.36 8.72
N ILE A 362 6.70 16.55 9.09
CA ILE A 362 6.26 17.45 10.16
C ILE A 362 5.91 16.64 11.40
N ARG A 363 6.46 17.04 12.55
CA ARG A 363 6.04 16.54 13.86
C ARG A 363 4.99 17.48 14.43
N VAL A 364 3.78 16.98 14.69
CA VAL A 364 2.67 17.77 15.23
C VAL A 364 2.10 17.17 16.50
N LEU A 365 1.61 18.04 17.39
CA LEU A 365 0.87 17.70 18.58
C LEU A 365 -0.46 18.45 18.56
N ALA A 366 -1.54 17.75 18.84
CA ALA A 366 -2.87 18.32 19.07
C ALA A 366 -3.44 17.85 20.39
N GLU A 367 -4.16 18.72 21.09
CA GLU A 367 -4.82 18.43 22.35
C GLU A 367 -6.23 19.02 22.41
N ALA A 368 -7.14 18.36 23.13
CA ALA A 368 -8.49 18.84 23.37
C ALA A 368 -9.01 18.35 24.74
N GLN A 369 -9.92 19.12 25.33
CA GLN A 369 -10.72 18.69 26.48
C GLN A 369 -12.16 18.50 26.00
N ILE A 370 -12.79 17.37 26.34
CA ILE A 370 -14.14 17.03 25.92
C ILE A 370 -14.97 16.74 27.17
N SER A 371 -16.00 17.56 27.40
CA SER A 371 -16.88 17.40 28.55
C SER A 371 -17.71 16.11 28.46
N ASP A 372 -18.04 15.52 29.61
CA ASP A 372 -18.90 14.32 29.66
C ASP A 372 -20.28 14.57 29.02
N ALA A 373 -20.84 15.76 29.19
CA ALA A 373 -22.10 16.15 28.54
C ALA A 373 -22.01 16.05 27.01
N VAL A 374 -20.92 16.54 26.42
CA VAL A 374 -20.67 16.44 24.97
C VAL A 374 -20.39 14.99 24.55
N CYS A 375 -19.64 14.22 25.34
CA CYS A 375 -19.44 12.79 25.08
C CYS A 375 -20.79 12.06 25.00
N GLN A 376 -21.68 12.25 25.97
CA GLN A 376 -22.98 11.59 26.00
C GLN A 376 -23.88 12.07 24.86
N GLU A 377 -23.93 13.37 24.62
CA GLU A 377 -24.81 13.96 23.61
C GLU A 377 -24.36 13.61 22.19
N ILE A 378 -23.06 13.63 21.90
CA ILE A 378 -22.53 13.56 20.53
C ILE A 378 -21.89 12.20 20.26
N LEU A 379 -20.98 11.77 21.13
CA LEU A 379 -20.25 10.49 20.98
C LEU A 379 -21.08 9.29 21.45
N LYS A 380 -22.18 9.53 22.17
CA LYS A 380 -23.13 8.54 22.69
C LYS A 380 -22.51 7.57 23.71
N VAL A 381 -21.50 8.05 24.44
CA VAL A 381 -20.80 7.35 25.52
C VAL A 381 -20.48 8.33 26.65
N SER A 382 -20.32 7.86 27.89
CA SER A 382 -19.73 8.70 28.94
C SER A 382 -18.22 8.89 28.73
N ALA A 383 -17.67 9.97 29.27
CA ALA A 383 -16.23 10.24 29.29
C ALA A 383 -15.44 9.07 29.90
N LYS A 384 -15.94 8.51 31.01
CA LYS A 384 -15.34 7.35 31.67
C LYS A 384 -15.31 6.12 30.77
N GLN A 385 -16.41 5.78 30.12
CA GLN A 385 -16.46 4.64 29.20
C GLN A 385 -15.50 4.80 28.02
N LEU A 386 -15.34 6.03 27.51
CA LEU A 386 -14.41 6.30 26.40
C LEU A 386 -12.95 6.06 26.82
N VAL A 387 -12.54 6.55 27.99
CA VAL A 387 -11.19 6.36 28.53
C VAL A 387 -10.94 4.88 28.89
N GLU A 388 -11.93 4.19 29.47
CA GLU A 388 -11.84 2.76 29.76
C GLU A 388 -11.70 1.92 28.49
N ALA A 389 -12.44 2.24 27.42
CA ALA A 389 -12.28 1.58 26.12
C ALA A 389 -10.88 1.81 25.54
N TYR A 390 -10.37 3.04 25.59
CA TYR A 390 -9.01 3.37 25.16
C TYR A 390 -7.95 2.56 25.89
N ASN A 391 -8.06 2.41 27.21
CA ASN A 391 -7.11 1.60 27.99
C ASN A 391 -7.08 0.13 27.54
N ASN A 392 -8.23 -0.44 27.16
CA ASN A 392 -8.28 -1.79 26.58
C ASN A 392 -7.62 -1.85 25.19
N PHE A 393 -7.80 -0.81 24.37
CA PHE A 393 -7.14 -0.72 23.07
C PHE A 393 -5.62 -0.58 23.19
N VAL A 394 -5.11 0.12 24.20
CA VAL A 394 -3.67 0.21 24.50
C VAL A 394 -3.08 -1.17 24.71
N VAL A 395 -3.71 -2.01 25.55
CA VAL A 395 -3.24 -3.38 25.83
C VAL A 395 -3.21 -4.21 24.53
N GLY A 396 -4.27 -4.15 23.73
CA GLY A 396 -4.32 -4.84 22.44
C GLY A 396 -3.26 -4.35 21.46
N SER A 397 -3.02 -3.03 21.40
CA SER A 397 -2.04 -2.41 20.50
C SER A 397 -0.61 -2.83 20.83
N VAL A 398 -0.27 -2.87 22.12
CA VAL A 398 1.04 -3.32 22.59
C VAL A 398 1.23 -4.81 22.28
N ALA A 399 0.22 -5.64 22.56
CA ALA A 399 0.26 -7.07 22.26
C ALA A 399 0.43 -7.36 20.76
N ALA A 400 -0.15 -6.51 19.90
CA ALA A 400 -0.02 -6.60 18.45
C ALA A 400 1.31 -6.05 17.90
N GLY A 401 2.14 -5.40 18.72
CA GLY A 401 3.42 -4.81 18.30
C GLY A 401 3.26 -3.53 17.46
N MET A 402 2.21 -2.74 17.69
CA MET A 402 1.97 -1.51 16.94
C MET A 402 3.07 -0.46 17.17
N VAL A 403 3.49 0.21 16.08
CA VAL A 403 4.41 1.36 16.13
C VAL A 403 3.57 2.64 16.25
N GLY A 404 3.39 3.11 17.48
CA GLY A 404 2.49 4.21 17.82
C GLY A 404 1.06 3.72 18.04
N ILE A 405 0.51 3.99 19.23
CA ILE A 405 -0.83 3.54 19.61
C ILE A 405 -1.87 4.52 19.07
N ASN A 406 -2.76 4.03 18.21
CA ASN A 406 -3.87 4.79 17.67
C ASN A 406 -5.00 3.85 17.21
N ILE A 407 -6.10 4.40 16.68
CA ILE A 407 -7.26 3.62 16.21
C ILE A 407 -7.29 3.52 14.69
N ASN A 408 -7.46 4.65 13.99
CA ASN A 408 -7.65 4.67 12.53
C ASN A 408 -7.12 5.95 11.86
N ILE A 409 -5.95 6.43 12.28
CA ILE A 409 -5.32 7.64 11.70
C ILE A 409 -5.15 7.51 10.18
N ALA A 410 -4.83 6.31 9.70
CA ALA A 410 -4.63 6.02 8.28
C ALA A 410 -5.84 6.34 7.41
N ASN A 411 -7.07 6.15 7.92
CA ASN A 411 -8.28 6.48 7.15
C ASN A 411 -8.40 7.99 6.94
N VAL A 412 -8.18 8.77 8.00
CA VAL A 412 -8.26 10.24 7.93
C VAL A 412 -7.13 10.80 7.06
N ILE A 413 -5.89 10.36 7.29
CA ILE A 413 -4.72 10.80 6.53
C ILE A 413 -4.86 10.42 5.06
N GLY A 414 -5.23 9.17 4.74
CA GLY A 414 -5.40 8.72 3.37
C GLY A 414 -6.47 9.53 2.62
N ALA A 415 -7.61 9.79 3.26
CA ALA A 415 -8.68 10.57 2.66
C ALA A 415 -8.30 12.04 2.43
N MET A 416 -7.62 12.66 3.38
CA MET A 416 -7.10 14.03 3.22
C MET A 416 -5.98 14.09 2.17
N PHE A 417 -5.08 13.10 2.14
CA PHE A 417 -3.97 13.04 1.20
C PHE A 417 -4.47 12.96 -0.24
N ALA A 418 -5.44 12.08 -0.51
CA ALA A 418 -6.07 11.96 -1.82
C ALA A 418 -6.80 13.25 -2.22
N ALA A 419 -7.50 13.90 -1.28
CA ALA A 419 -8.21 15.16 -1.55
C ALA A 419 -7.27 16.33 -1.82
N THR A 420 -6.11 16.39 -1.16
CA THR A 420 -5.20 17.56 -1.18
C THR A 420 -3.92 17.34 -2.00
N GLY A 421 -3.84 16.25 -2.76
CA GLY A 421 -2.74 16.01 -3.71
C GLY A 421 -1.42 15.63 -3.08
N GLN A 422 -1.47 15.06 -1.87
CA GLN A 422 -0.29 14.53 -1.19
C GLN A 422 0.13 13.17 -1.77
N ASP A 423 1.31 12.69 -1.42
CA ASP A 423 1.74 11.34 -1.81
C ASP A 423 0.99 10.28 -0.99
N ILE A 424 0.02 9.62 -1.61
CA ILE A 424 -0.81 8.58 -0.98
C ILE A 424 0.05 7.41 -0.46
N ALA A 425 1.20 7.14 -1.07
CA ALA A 425 2.12 6.10 -0.59
C ALA A 425 2.85 6.51 0.69
N CYS A 426 2.69 7.74 1.17
CA CYS A 426 3.17 8.19 2.47
C CYS A 426 2.10 8.05 3.57
N THR A 427 0.91 7.52 3.26
CA THR A 427 -0.20 7.38 4.23
C THR A 427 0.21 6.56 5.44
N HIS A 428 0.82 5.39 5.26
CA HIS A 428 1.16 4.50 6.37
C HIS A 428 2.26 5.05 7.28
N GLU A 429 3.23 5.78 6.72
CA GLU A 429 4.26 6.45 7.54
C GLU A 429 3.73 7.72 8.22
N SER A 430 2.81 8.44 7.57
CA SER A 430 2.16 9.63 8.13
C SER A 430 1.06 9.29 9.14
N ALA A 431 0.55 8.06 9.10
CA ALA A 431 -0.44 7.54 10.02
C ALA A 431 0.15 6.93 11.30
N ILE A 432 1.47 6.93 11.43
CA ILE A 432 2.12 6.68 12.72
C ILE A 432 1.67 7.78 13.67
N GLY A 433 1.18 7.41 14.86
CA GLY A 433 0.75 8.38 15.84
C GLY A 433 0.61 7.81 17.23
N GLN A 434 0.68 8.68 18.22
CA GLN A 434 0.43 8.37 19.62
C GLN A 434 -0.81 9.13 20.07
N LEU A 435 -1.92 8.39 20.20
CA LEU A 435 -3.11 8.82 20.91
C LEU A 435 -2.88 8.63 22.41
N HIS A 436 -3.37 9.56 23.21
CA HIS A 436 -3.49 9.39 24.65
C HIS A 436 -4.78 10.04 25.14
N LEU A 437 -5.58 9.27 25.88
CA LEU A 437 -6.78 9.75 26.55
C LEU A 437 -6.63 9.54 28.06
N GLU A 438 -7.01 10.53 28.84
CA GLU A 438 -7.14 10.43 30.29
C GLU A 438 -8.44 11.08 30.79
N LEU A 439 -8.92 10.61 31.93
CA LEU A 439 -10.06 11.21 32.62
C LEU A 439 -9.51 12.24 33.61
N THR A 440 -9.91 13.49 33.44
CA THR A 440 -9.52 14.58 34.36
C THR A 440 -10.30 14.50 35.68
N ASP A 441 -9.82 15.20 36.71
CA ASP A 441 -10.52 15.31 38.01
C ASP A 441 -11.93 15.91 37.90
N LYS A 442 -12.21 16.63 36.80
CA LYS A 442 -13.53 17.20 36.50
C LYS A 442 -14.48 16.21 35.82
N GLY A 443 -14.03 14.99 35.54
CA GLY A 443 -14.80 13.99 34.80
C GLY A 443 -14.84 14.23 33.28
N GLU A 444 -13.94 15.06 32.75
CA GLU A 444 -13.81 15.35 31.31
C GLU A 444 -12.73 14.48 30.68
N VAL A 445 -12.79 14.24 29.38
CA VAL A 445 -11.73 13.55 28.63
C VAL A 445 -10.69 14.57 28.20
N TYR A 446 -9.45 14.41 28.64
CA TYR A 446 -8.31 15.05 28.01
C TYR A 446 -7.76 14.12 26.94
N ALA A 447 -7.68 14.62 25.70
CA ALA A 447 -7.25 13.88 24.54
C ALA A 447 -6.05 14.55 23.90
N THR A 448 -5.00 13.77 23.61
CA THR A 448 -3.83 14.24 22.86
C THR A 448 -3.51 13.29 21.70
N MET A 449 -3.07 13.86 20.59
CA MET A 449 -2.61 13.13 19.42
C MET A 449 -1.27 13.72 18.97
N MET A 450 -0.24 12.89 18.92
CA MET A 450 1.07 13.24 18.38
C MET A 450 1.31 12.46 17.10
N LEU A 451 1.55 13.15 15.98
CA LEU A 451 2.01 12.56 14.73
C LEU A 451 3.49 12.91 14.56
N PRO A 452 4.41 11.94 14.67
CA PRO A 452 5.84 12.22 14.58
C PRO A 452 6.33 12.38 13.14
N SER A 453 5.57 11.84 12.18
CA SER A 453 6.06 11.67 10.81
C SER A 453 5.08 12.07 9.71
N LEU A 454 4.40 13.22 9.84
CA LEU A 454 3.43 13.69 8.86
C LEU A 454 4.12 14.27 7.61
N VAL A 455 4.12 13.51 6.50
CA VAL A 455 4.77 13.92 5.25
C VAL A 455 3.77 14.66 4.36
N VAL A 456 3.76 15.98 4.47
CA VAL A 456 2.82 16.85 3.77
C VAL A 456 3.53 18.05 3.14
N GLY A 457 2.93 18.62 2.10
CA GLY A 457 3.31 19.89 1.51
C GLY A 457 2.15 20.54 0.77
N THR A 458 2.26 21.83 0.49
CA THR A 458 1.23 22.59 -0.22
C THR A 458 1.69 23.01 -1.62
N VAL A 459 2.95 22.76 -1.96
CA VAL A 459 3.55 22.95 -3.29
C VAL A 459 4.17 21.66 -3.84
N GLY A 460 4.03 21.49 -5.15
CA GLY A 460 4.65 20.40 -5.91
C GLY A 460 3.87 19.08 -5.88
N GLY A 461 4.27 18.13 -6.74
CA GLY A 461 3.58 16.85 -6.85
C GLY A 461 2.13 17.00 -7.30
N GLY A 462 1.20 16.37 -6.58
CA GLY A 462 -0.22 16.40 -6.89
C GLY A 462 -0.95 17.67 -6.45
N THR A 463 -0.33 18.55 -5.66
CA THR A 463 -1.01 19.73 -5.09
C THR A 463 -1.43 20.76 -6.12
N ASN A 464 -0.81 20.74 -7.31
CA ASN A 464 -1.11 21.65 -8.42
C ASN A 464 -2.24 21.15 -9.32
N LEU A 465 -2.71 19.92 -9.14
CA LEU A 465 -3.85 19.41 -9.90
C LEU A 465 -5.10 20.22 -9.53
N PRO A 466 -5.98 20.55 -10.48
CA PRO A 466 -7.06 21.52 -10.26
C PRO A 466 -7.96 21.20 -9.05
N THR A 467 -8.43 19.96 -8.93
CA THR A 467 -9.35 19.56 -7.85
C THR A 467 -8.64 19.48 -6.49
N GLN A 468 -7.38 19.04 -6.46
CA GLN A 468 -6.56 19.02 -5.25
C GLN A 468 -6.21 20.42 -4.77
N ARG A 469 -5.95 21.35 -5.71
CA ARG A 469 -5.70 22.76 -5.41
C ARG A 469 -6.92 23.41 -4.77
N GLU A 470 -8.12 23.21 -5.32
CA GLU A 470 -9.37 23.71 -4.71
C GLU A 470 -9.55 23.21 -3.27
N CYS A 471 -9.21 21.95 -2.99
CA CYS A 471 -9.24 21.40 -1.64
C CYS A 471 -8.21 22.04 -0.69
N LEU A 472 -7.04 22.44 -1.20
CA LEU A 472 -6.07 23.21 -0.42
C LEU A 472 -6.52 24.67 -0.20
N GLU A 473 -7.18 25.28 -1.19
CA GLU A 473 -7.76 26.62 -1.08
C GLU A 473 -8.89 26.65 -0.03
N LEU A 474 -9.73 25.60 0.03
CA LEU A 474 -10.73 25.42 1.10
C LEU A 474 -10.12 25.46 2.51
N LEU A 475 -8.90 24.94 2.66
CA LEU A 475 -8.17 24.95 3.93
C LEU A 475 -7.39 26.25 4.18
N GLY A 476 -7.32 27.16 3.20
CA GLY A 476 -6.45 28.33 3.25
C GLY A 476 -4.96 27.98 3.18
N CYS A 477 -4.61 26.84 2.58
CA CYS A 477 -3.25 26.31 2.54
C CYS A 477 -2.65 26.26 1.13
N ALA A 478 -3.38 26.62 0.08
CA ALA A 478 -2.82 26.65 -1.27
C ALA A 478 -1.73 27.74 -1.42
N ALA A 479 -0.72 27.46 -2.22
CA ALA A 479 0.30 28.44 -2.57
C ALA A 479 -0.31 29.69 -3.23
N ASP A 480 0.21 30.86 -2.89
CA ASP A 480 -0.22 32.19 -3.35
C ASP A 480 -1.61 32.65 -2.85
N TYR A 481 -2.26 31.91 -1.94
CA TYR A 481 -3.57 32.30 -1.39
C TYR A 481 -3.42 33.21 -0.16
N ALA A 482 -3.41 34.53 -0.37
CA ALA A 482 -3.54 35.54 0.68
C ALA A 482 -5.00 36.00 0.78
N VAL A 483 -5.87 35.21 1.42
CA VAL A 483 -7.19 35.70 1.83
C VAL A 483 -7.25 35.71 3.36
N PRO A 484 -7.54 36.85 4.01
CA PRO A 484 -7.74 36.87 5.45
C PRO A 484 -8.89 35.93 5.80
N LEU A 485 -8.67 35.02 6.76
CA LEU A 485 -9.73 34.19 7.34
C LEU A 485 -10.89 35.11 7.74
N GLN A 486 -11.96 35.15 6.94
CA GLN A 486 -13.18 35.82 7.33
C GLN A 486 -13.76 35.02 8.50
N GLN A 487 -13.78 35.63 9.68
CA GLN A 487 -14.49 35.12 10.85
C GLN A 487 -15.96 34.95 10.46
N PHE A 488 -16.42 33.71 10.25
CA PHE A 488 -17.84 33.41 10.10
C PHE A 488 -18.53 33.58 11.46
N SER A 489 -18.81 34.83 11.86
CA SER A 489 -19.48 35.15 13.12
C SER A 489 -21.00 35.18 13.05
N ASP A 490 -21.63 35.08 11.87
CA ASP A 490 -23.08 35.22 11.74
C ASP A 490 -23.73 34.11 10.90
N TYR A 491 -24.01 32.97 11.53
CA TYR A 491 -25.06 32.06 11.04
C TYR A 491 -25.89 31.50 12.22
N ARG A 492 -26.73 32.37 12.81
CA ARG A 492 -27.91 31.92 13.56
C ARG A 492 -29.10 31.93 12.60
N ARG A 493 -29.67 30.76 12.28
CA ARG A 493 -31.11 30.46 12.37
C ARG A 493 -31.49 29.10 11.76
N ASP A 494 -32.34 28.41 12.51
CA ASP A 494 -33.40 27.50 12.10
C ASP A 494 -33.06 26.14 11.47
N CYS A 495 -32.85 25.15 12.34
CA CYS A 495 -33.27 23.77 12.05
C CYS A 495 -34.24 23.27 13.12
N LYS A 496 -35.53 23.19 12.72
CA LYS A 496 -36.58 22.50 13.47
C LYS A 496 -36.32 20.99 13.46
N THR A 497 -36.44 20.42 14.65
CA THR A 497 -36.39 18.99 14.94
C THR A 497 -37.47 18.19 14.23
N SER A 498 -37.12 17.06 13.61
CA SER A 498 -38.01 15.91 13.50
C SER A 498 -37.28 14.66 14.01
N ARG A 499 -37.85 14.07 15.07
CA ARG A 499 -37.42 12.77 15.62
C ARG A 499 -38.12 11.68 14.82
N ASN A 500 -37.38 10.65 14.43
CA ASN A 500 -37.92 9.30 14.42
C ASN A 500 -36.81 8.29 14.71
N SER A 501 -37.06 7.52 15.76
CA SER A 501 -36.20 6.47 16.31
C SER A 501 -36.67 5.11 15.81
N SER A 502 -35.76 4.28 15.33
CA SER A 502 -35.77 2.82 15.61
C SER A 502 -34.50 2.13 15.12
N ASN A 503 -33.94 1.33 16.04
CA ASN A 503 -32.99 0.23 15.88
C ASN A 503 -31.76 0.41 14.98
N ARG A 504 -30.59 0.61 15.61
CA ARG A 504 -29.31 0.18 15.05
C ARG A 504 -28.43 -0.46 16.13
N GLN A 505 -28.06 -1.71 15.87
CA GLN A 505 -26.96 -2.40 16.53
C GLN A 505 -25.66 -1.62 16.31
N LEU A 506 -24.90 -1.48 17.39
CA LEU A 506 -23.64 -0.77 17.47
C LEU A 506 -22.55 -1.56 16.74
N TYR A 507 -22.02 -1.01 15.65
CA TYR A 507 -20.70 -1.35 15.15
C TYR A 507 -19.77 -0.18 15.52
N TYR A 508 -18.76 -0.46 16.34
CA TYR A 508 -17.70 0.48 16.67
C TYR A 508 -16.66 0.45 15.54
N TYR A 509 -16.35 1.62 14.98
CA TYR A 509 -15.17 1.89 14.15
C TYR A 509 -14.39 3.04 14.76
#